data_AF-A0A3D1R914-F1
#
_entry.id   AF-A0A3D1R914-F1
#
_cell.length_a   1.000
_cell.length_b   1.000
_cell.length_c   1.000
_cell.angle_alpha   90.00
_cell.angle_beta   90.00
_cell.angle_gamma   90.00
#
_symmetry.space_group_name_H-M   'P 1'
#
loop_
_entity.id
_entity.type
_entity.pdbx_description
1 polymer ?
#
loop_
_entity_poly.entity_id
_entity_poly.type
_entity_poly.pdbx_seq_one_letter_code
_entity_poly.pdbx_strand_id
1 'polypeptide(L)'
;AWTVETIPPSPGETAVVAGAEALSIDAEGGVHLLFQDNGTGWLNHAFRKEAGGWEVTVIDRSGNGGYETALLAEPDGLHVSYYEQGPMSGPDYTGKLRYAYRCRTSAGP
;
A
#
# COMPACT_ATOMS: atom_id res chain seq x y z
N ALA A 1 -14.10 22.62 8.47
CA ALA A 1 -15.00 21.45 8.40
C ALA A 1 -14.16 20.25 8.01
N TRP A 2 -14.50 19.05 8.49
CA TRP A 2 -13.80 17.82 8.08
C TRP A 2 -14.32 17.35 6.72
N THR A 3 -13.42 16.88 5.85
CA THR A 3 -13.76 16.19 4.60
C THR A 3 -13.47 14.71 4.78
N VAL A 4 -14.41 13.85 4.39
CA VAL A 4 -14.30 12.39 4.49
C VAL A 4 -14.45 11.80 3.10
N GLU A 5 -13.56 10.88 2.75
CA GLU A 5 -13.55 10.18 1.47
C GLU A 5 -13.36 8.69 1.69
N THR A 6 -13.91 7.88 0.79
CA THR A 6 -13.79 6.43 0.81
C THR A 6 -12.80 5.98 -0.26
N ILE A 7 -11.83 5.16 0.12
CA ILE A 7 -10.88 4.55 -0.81
C ILE A 7 -11.61 3.45 -1.61
N PRO A 8 -11.43 3.37 -2.94
CA PRO A 8 -12.04 2.32 -3.75
C PRO A 8 -11.37 0.96 -3.49
N PRO A 9 -12.04 -0.15 -3.85
CA PRO A 9 -11.47 -1.50 -3.72
C PRO A 9 -10.20 -1.68 -4.54
N SER A 10 -9.40 -2.64 -4.09
CA SER A 10 -8.26 -3.18 -4.82
C SER A 10 -8.69 -3.62 -6.24
N PRO A 11 -7.85 -3.48 -7.27
CA PRO A 11 -8.18 -3.93 -8.62
C PRO A 11 -8.62 -5.40 -8.66
N GLY A 12 -9.85 -5.64 -9.12
CA GLY A 12 -10.46 -6.98 -9.18
C GLY A 12 -11.37 -7.32 -8.01
N GLU A 13 -11.42 -6.49 -6.96
CA GLU A 13 -12.26 -6.69 -5.78
C GLU A 13 -13.52 -5.83 -5.80
N THR A 14 -14.54 -6.26 -5.06
CA THR A 14 -15.87 -5.61 -5.05
C THR A 14 -16.14 -4.75 -3.80
N ALA A 15 -15.31 -4.86 -2.76
CA ALA A 15 -15.42 -4.05 -1.55
C ALA A 15 -14.05 -3.88 -0.87
N VAL A 16 -13.85 -2.75 -0.19
CA VAL A 16 -12.72 -2.57 0.73
C VAL A 16 -13.14 -3.11 2.08
N VAL A 17 -12.49 -4.17 2.54
CA VAL A 17 -12.47 -4.53 3.96
C VAL A 17 -11.02 -4.38 4.38
N ALA A 18 -10.62 -3.23 4.92
CA ALA A 18 -9.20 -2.93 5.12
C ALA A 18 -8.94 -2.07 6.35
N GLY A 19 -7.76 -2.27 6.95
CA GLY A 19 -7.14 -1.32 7.88
C GLY A 19 -6.12 -0.45 7.14
N ALA A 20 -6.07 0.84 7.45
CA ALA A 20 -4.97 1.69 7.00
C ALA A 20 -3.73 1.37 7.83
N GLU A 21 -2.62 1.11 7.15
CA GLU A 21 -1.40 0.54 7.71
C GLU A 21 -0.28 1.59 7.77
N ALA A 22 -0.21 2.49 6.78
CA ALA A 22 0.69 3.65 6.80
C ALA A 22 0.14 4.82 5.97
N LEU A 23 0.54 6.04 6.34
CA LEU A 23 0.20 7.29 5.64
C LEU A 23 1.47 8.11 5.42
N SER A 24 1.61 8.69 4.23
CA SER A 24 2.62 9.71 3.91
C SER A 24 2.01 10.77 3.00
N ILE A 25 2.56 11.98 3.06
CA ILE A 25 2.25 13.07 2.14
C ILE A 25 3.54 13.42 1.41
N ASP A 26 3.51 13.44 0.07
CA ASP A 26 4.68 13.81 -0.74
C ASP A 26 4.87 15.34 -0.80
N ALA A 27 5.99 15.79 -1.38
CA ALA A 27 6.32 17.21 -1.50
C ALA A 27 5.35 17.99 -2.39
N GLU A 28 4.58 17.30 -3.24
CA GLU A 28 3.56 17.87 -4.12
C GLU A 28 2.15 17.88 -3.47
N GLY A 29 2.04 17.48 -2.19
CA GLY A 29 0.76 17.40 -1.47
C GLY A 29 -0.07 16.15 -1.82
N GLY A 30 0.51 15.20 -2.55
CA GLY A 30 -0.07 13.90 -2.83
C GLY A 30 -0.15 13.02 -1.58
N VAL A 31 -1.31 12.43 -1.34
CA VAL A 31 -1.56 11.55 -0.19
C VAL A 31 -1.29 10.10 -0.61
N HIS A 32 -0.45 9.42 0.15
CA HIS A 32 -0.13 8.01 -0.01
C HIS A 32 -0.63 7.23 1.19
N LEU A 33 -1.43 6.20 0.96
CA LEU A 33 -1.93 5.29 1.98
C LEU A 33 -1.57 3.86 1.61
N LEU A 34 -1.08 3.11 2.59
CA LEU A 34 -1.01 1.66 2.50
C LEU A 34 -2.16 1.05 3.26
N PHE A 35 -2.73 0.00 2.71
CA PHE A 35 -3.77 -0.77 3.38
C PHE A 35 -3.69 -2.23 2.97
N GLN A 36 -4.04 -3.12 3.90
CA GLN A 36 -4.24 -4.53 3.61
C GLN A 36 -5.70 -4.77 3.26
N ASP A 37 -5.94 -5.46 2.16
CA ASP A 37 -7.27 -5.97 1.84
C ASP A 37 -7.51 -7.27 2.65
N ASN A 38 -8.46 -7.26 3.58
CA ASN A 38 -8.73 -8.41 4.47
C ASN A 38 -9.34 -9.62 3.75
N GLY A 39 -9.90 -9.42 2.54
CA GLY A 39 -10.44 -10.53 1.75
C GLY A 39 -9.33 -11.33 1.08
N THR A 40 -8.32 -10.63 0.54
CA THR A 40 -7.24 -11.23 -0.25
C THR A 40 -5.91 -11.32 0.49
N GLY A 41 -5.72 -10.54 1.56
CA GLY A 41 -4.47 -10.33 2.25
C GLY A 41 -3.43 -9.53 1.46
N TRP A 42 -3.84 -8.87 0.36
CA TRP A 42 -2.94 -8.10 -0.50
C TRP A 42 -2.53 -6.78 0.14
N LEU A 43 -1.28 -6.39 -0.08
CA LEU A 43 -0.78 -5.07 0.28
C LEU A 43 -1.08 -4.10 -0.88
N ASN A 44 -1.86 -3.07 -0.59
CA ASN A 44 -2.31 -2.09 -1.57
C ASN A 44 -1.77 -0.70 -1.25
N HIS A 45 -1.57 0.09 -2.31
CA HIS A 45 -1.25 1.50 -2.26
C HIS A 45 -2.40 2.31 -2.84
N ALA A 46 -3.00 3.18 -2.04
CA ALA A 46 -3.89 4.23 -2.51
C ALA A 46 -3.12 5.55 -2.63
N PHE A 47 -3.31 6.24 -3.75
CA PHE A 47 -2.73 7.54 -4.02
C PHE A 47 -3.81 8.53 -4.39
N ARG A 48 -3.71 9.76 -3.86
CA ARG A 48 -4.55 10.87 -4.28
C ARG A 48 -3.71 12.12 -4.44
N LYS A 49 -3.77 12.73 -5.61
CA LYS A 49 -3.25 14.09 -5.81
C LYS A 49 -4.12 15.09 -5.05
N GLU A 50 -3.61 16.30 -4.80
CA GLU A 50 -4.35 17.36 -4.10
C GLU A 50 -5.74 17.61 -4.70
N ALA A 51 -5.85 17.63 -6.03
CA ALA A 51 -7.08 17.86 -6.79
C ALA A 51 -7.49 16.66 -7.66
N GLY A 52 -7.53 15.45 -7.10
CA GLY A 52 -7.87 14.23 -7.86
C GLY A 52 -8.67 13.19 -7.07
N GLY A 53 -9.07 12.13 -7.76
CA GLY A 53 -9.64 10.92 -7.15
C GLY A 53 -8.55 9.97 -6.65
N TRP A 54 -8.96 8.95 -5.90
CA TRP A 54 -8.08 7.89 -5.42
C TRP A 54 -7.73 6.92 -6.56
N GLU A 55 -6.45 6.65 -6.72
CA GLU A 55 -5.90 5.58 -7.56
C GLU A 55 -5.38 4.47 -6.64
N VAL A 56 -5.78 3.21 -6.90
CA VAL A 56 -5.36 2.06 -6.08
C VAL A 56 -4.55 1.09 -6.93
N THR A 57 -3.41 0.68 -6.39
CA THR A 57 -2.50 -0.29 -7.01
C THR A 57 -2.13 -1.39 -6.03
N VAL A 58 -1.99 -2.61 -6.52
CA VAL A 58 -1.52 -3.73 -5.71
C VAL A 58 0.01 -3.70 -5.68
N ILE A 59 0.61 -3.59 -4.49
CA ILE A 59 2.06 -3.69 -4.31
C ILE A 59 2.47 -5.15 -4.31
N ASP A 60 1.77 -5.99 -3.52
CA ASP A 60 2.10 -7.41 -3.39
C ASP A 60 0.84 -8.27 -3.25
N ARG A 61 0.86 -9.41 -3.95
CA ARG A 61 -0.23 -10.39 -4.02
C ARG A 61 0.04 -11.66 -3.23
N SER A 62 1.19 -11.77 -2.56
CA SER A 62 1.57 -13.02 -1.88
C SER A 62 0.65 -13.43 -0.72
N GLY A 63 -0.26 -12.54 -0.29
CA GLY A 63 -1.24 -12.79 0.76
C GLY A 63 -0.62 -12.63 2.15
N ASN A 64 -1.43 -12.24 3.14
CA ASN A 64 -1.03 -11.98 4.53
C ASN A 64 0.06 -10.90 4.76
N GLY A 65 0.20 -9.93 3.86
CA GLY A 65 1.13 -8.80 4.04
C GLY A 65 0.43 -7.53 4.51
N GLY A 66 0.92 -6.87 5.57
CA GLY A 66 0.32 -5.61 6.03
C GLY A 66 0.86 -5.03 7.33
N TYR A 67 1.36 -5.88 8.23
CA TYR A 67 1.74 -5.45 9.57
C TYR A 67 3.09 -4.71 9.61
N GLU A 68 3.24 -3.83 10.61
CA GLU A 68 4.51 -3.12 10.92
C GLU A 68 5.09 -2.37 9.72
N THR A 69 4.22 -1.64 9.05
CA THR A 69 4.47 -0.99 7.78
C THR A 69 5.12 0.38 7.98
N ALA A 70 6.20 0.63 7.25
CA ALA A 70 6.75 1.96 7.09
C ALA A 70 6.61 2.38 5.63
N LEU A 71 6.22 3.64 5.43
CA LEU A 71 6.02 4.26 4.13
C LEU A 71 6.82 5.55 4.09
N LEU A 72 7.63 5.70 3.05
CA LEU A 72 8.33 6.93 2.73
C LEU A 72 8.00 7.30 1.28
N ALA A 73 7.39 8.47 1.10
CA ALA A 73 7.21 9.08 -0.22
C ALA A 73 8.29 10.15 -0.43
N GLU A 74 9.06 10.00 -1.49
CA GLU A 74 10.11 10.93 -1.92
C GLU A 74 9.75 11.46 -3.33
N PRO A 75 10.30 12.61 -3.74
CA PRO A 75 10.00 13.20 -5.05
C PRO A 75 10.21 12.23 -6.22
N ASP A 76 11.16 11.33 -6.11
CA ASP A 76 11.52 10.35 -7.13
C ASP A 76 11.06 8.93 -6.79
N GLY A 77 10.35 8.67 -5.68
CA GLY A 77 10.02 7.29 -5.34
C GLY A 77 9.05 7.08 -4.19
N LEU A 78 8.65 5.81 -4.06
CA LEU A 78 7.93 5.31 -2.90
C LEU A 78 8.70 4.13 -2.34
N HIS A 79 8.94 4.13 -1.04
CA HIS A 79 9.63 3.07 -0.32
C HIS A 79 8.71 2.51 0.76
N VAL A 80 8.61 1.18 0.81
CA VAL A 80 7.68 0.47 1.67
C VAL A 80 8.41 -0.70 2.31
N SER A 81 8.48 -0.74 3.64
CA SER A 81 8.83 -1.95 4.38
C SER A 81 7.60 -2.50 5.08
N TYR A 82 7.43 -3.82 5.07
CA TYR A 82 6.27 -4.47 5.67
C TYR A 82 6.59 -5.89 6.10
N TYR A 83 5.88 -6.36 7.12
CA TYR A 83 5.92 -7.76 7.52
C TYR A 83 4.85 -8.56 6.76
N GLU A 84 5.30 -9.57 6.05
CA GLU A 84 4.46 -10.63 5.51
C GLU A 84 4.35 -11.73 6.56
N GLN A 85 3.12 -12.00 7.03
CA GLN A 85 2.87 -13.12 7.91
C GLN A 85 2.84 -14.42 7.10
N GLY A 86 3.78 -15.32 7.39
CA GLY A 86 3.80 -16.67 6.84
C GLY A 86 2.61 -17.52 7.32
N PRO A 87 2.47 -18.75 6.81
CA PRO A 87 1.43 -19.66 7.25
C PRO A 87 1.38 -19.81 8.77
N MET A 88 0.18 -19.75 9.35
CA MET A 88 -0.04 -19.91 10.79
C MET A 88 0.11 -21.37 11.27
N SER A 89 0.59 -22.28 10.41
CA SER A 89 0.95 -23.65 10.80
C SER A 89 1.88 -24.26 9.74
N GLY A 90 2.65 -25.27 10.14
CA GLY A 90 3.60 -25.97 9.29
C GLY A 90 5.06 -25.59 9.55
N PRO A 91 6.02 -26.24 8.87
CA PRO A 91 7.45 -26.01 9.07
C PRO A 91 7.90 -24.59 8.66
N ASP A 92 7.12 -23.91 7.83
CA ASP A 92 7.38 -22.56 7.31
C ASP A 92 6.67 -21.46 8.12
N TYR A 93 6.49 -21.65 9.44
CA TYR A 93 5.94 -20.65 10.37
C TYR A 93 6.93 -19.49 10.61
N THR A 94 7.33 -18.82 9.53
CA THR A 94 8.21 -17.66 9.57
C THR A 94 7.61 -16.60 8.69
N GLY A 95 7.19 -15.48 9.29
CA GLY A 95 6.95 -14.29 8.49
C GLY A 95 8.25 -13.70 7.99
N LYS A 96 8.13 -12.84 6.98
CA LYS A 96 9.25 -12.26 6.26
C LYS A 96 9.13 -10.75 6.33
N LEU A 97 10.22 -10.09 6.72
CA LEU A 97 10.36 -8.66 6.46
C LEU A 97 10.60 -8.47 4.96
N ARG A 98 9.74 -7.70 4.31
CA ARG A 98 9.80 -7.41 2.89
C ARG A 98 9.94 -5.92 2.65
N TYR A 99 10.52 -5.61 1.51
CA TYR A 99 10.74 -4.25 1.05
C TYR A 99 10.27 -4.14 -0.40
N ALA A 100 9.43 -3.15 -0.67
CA ALA A 100 8.98 -2.79 -2.00
C ALA A 100 9.33 -1.32 -2.26
N TYR A 101 9.72 -1.02 -3.50
CA TYR A 101 10.00 0.35 -3.90
C TYR A 101 9.61 0.56 -5.36
N ARG A 102 9.25 1.80 -5.69
CA ARG A 102 9.08 2.25 -7.08
C ARG A 102 9.83 3.57 -7.26
N CYS A 103 10.52 3.71 -8.39
CA CYS A 103 11.22 4.94 -8.73
C CYS A 103 10.52 5.60 -9.93
N ARG A 104 10.31 6.92 -9.88
CA ARG A 104 9.92 7.75 -11.04
C ARG A 104 11.19 8.08 -11.82
N THR A 105 11.91 7.09 -12.36
CA THR A 105 12.91 7.43 -13.38
C THR A 105 12.17 7.90 -14.62
N SER A 106 12.42 9.16 -15.00
CA SER A 106 12.05 9.74 -16.29
C SER A 106 12.24 8.73 -17.42
N ALA A 107 11.29 8.70 -18.34
CA ALA A 107 11.42 8.03 -19.62
C ALA A 107 12.84 8.22 -20.20
N GLY A 108 13.43 7.13 -20.69
CA GLY A 108 14.67 7.19 -21.45
C GLY A 108 14.52 8.01 -22.73
N PRO A 109 15.64 8.43 -23.35
CA PRO A 109 15.66 9.31 -24.53
C PRO A 109 14.88 8.77 -25.73
#